data_AF-A0A414NWP7-F1
#
_entry.id   AF-A0A414NWP7-F1
#
_cell.length_a   1.000
_cell.length_b   1.000
_cell.length_c   1.000
_cell.angle_alpha   90.00
_cell.angle_beta   90.00
_cell.angle_gamma   90.00
#
_symmetry.space_group_name_H-M   'P 1'
#
loop_
_entity.id
_entity.type
_entity.pdbx_description
1 polymer ?
#
loop_
_entity_poly.entity_id
_entity_poly.type
_entity_poly.pdbx_seq_one_letter_code
_entity_poly.pdbx_strand_id
1 'polypeptide(L)'
;MRSKEQENKRRQRRRKKQLERAIHAQSVSLDGLAELHPRGVVSFDLEMAGAFPDDIIEIGAIRLPLGSDKIEVFRRLIRPRTFINRTVRNMTGLTKEDLRDKSTLDVILPEFLDFVDPEDLVVGHAIGDNDLLSINLALMRMNHKNGTNIRFCPRYLDTVRLAQQLLPKRKKYNLIALLESFGWHSKKKHRAFEDALASYVLLECLLEDSAEKPDWLPDLLTRQGGRELVLQYLDYKEDAH
;
A
#
# COMPACT_ATOMS: atom_id res chain seq x y z
N MET A 1 18.90 -27.74 -23.80
CA MET A 1 18.05 -26.56 -23.55
C MET A 1 17.10 -26.72 -22.35
N ARG A 2 16.32 -27.80 -22.21
CA ARG A 2 15.35 -28.00 -21.10
C ARG A 2 15.94 -27.88 -19.67
N SER A 3 17.19 -28.29 -19.46
CA SER A 3 17.86 -28.23 -18.14
C SER A 3 18.13 -26.80 -17.64
N LYS A 4 18.69 -25.92 -18.50
CA LYS A 4 18.99 -24.52 -18.14
C LYS A 4 17.73 -23.69 -17.84
N GLU A 5 16.64 -23.95 -18.57
CA GLU A 5 15.37 -23.26 -18.34
C GLU A 5 14.70 -23.67 -17.02
N GLN A 6 14.75 -24.97 -16.70
CA GLN A 6 14.27 -25.49 -15.41
C GLN A 6 15.10 -24.95 -14.24
N GLU A 7 16.42 -24.85 -14.42
CA GLU A 7 17.32 -24.28 -13.43
C GLU A 7 17.07 -22.79 -13.19
N ASN A 8 16.88 -22.00 -14.25
CA ASN A 8 16.51 -20.59 -14.14
C ASN A 8 15.16 -20.40 -13.42
N LYS A 9 14.14 -21.19 -13.76
CA LYS A 9 12.83 -21.17 -13.09
C LYS A 9 12.97 -21.50 -11.60
N ARG A 10 13.79 -22.51 -11.24
CA ARG A 10 14.08 -22.86 -9.83
C ARG A 10 14.79 -21.71 -9.10
N ARG A 11 15.77 -21.07 -9.72
CA ARG A 11 16.50 -19.93 -9.15
C ARG A 11 15.59 -18.72 -8.90
N GLN A 12 14.72 -18.40 -9.85
CA GLN A 12 13.73 -17.34 -9.71
C GLN A 12 12.76 -17.61 -8.57
N ARG A 13 12.23 -18.84 -8.47
CA ARG A 13 11.35 -19.25 -7.35
C ARG A 13 12.04 -19.12 -5.99
N ARG A 14 13.30 -19.56 -5.88
CA ARG A 14 14.08 -19.42 -4.63
C ARG A 14 14.28 -17.97 -4.24
N ARG A 15 14.62 -17.10 -5.21
CA ARG A 15 14.76 -15.66 -4.98
C ARG A 15 13.46 -15.02 -4.51
N LYS A 16 12.32 -15.32 -5.15
CA LYS A 16 11.00 -14.84 -4.72
C LYS A 16 10.69 -15.25 -3.28
N LYS A 17 10.90 -16.52 -2.93
CA LYS A 17 10.66 -17.02 -1.57
C LYS A 17 11.57 -16.36 -0.53
N GLN A 18 12.82 -16.07 -0.89
CA GLN A 18 13.72 -15.33 -0.01
C GLN A 18 13.25 -13.88 0.20
N LEU A 19 12.74 -13.25 -0.86
CA LEU A 19 12.18 -11.92 -0.81
C LEU A 19 10.91 -11.87 0.06
N GLU A 20 9.96 -12.78 -0.14
CA GLU A 20 8.74 -12.89 0.68
C GLU A 20 9.09 -13.02 2.17
N ARG A 21 10.06 -13.89 2.50
CA ARG A 21 10.56 -14.02 3.88
C ARG A 21 11.18 -12.74 4.42
N ALA A 22 11.94 -12.02 3.60
CA ALA A 22 12.57 -10.77 4.01
C ALA A 22 11.53 -9.67 4.25
N ILE A 23 10.48 -9.61 3.44
CA ILE A 23 9.33 -8.71 3.64
C ILE A 23 8.63 -9.09 4.94
N HIS A 24 8.16 -10.34 5.07
CA HIS A 24 7.39 -10.77 6.25
C HIS A 24 8.15 -10.63 7.57
N ALA A 25 9.48 -10.71 7.56
CA ALA A 25 10.30 -10.45 8.73
C ALA A 25 10.22 -9.00 9.24
N GLN A 26 9.73 -8.06 8.43
CA GLN A 26 9.51 -6.66 8.80
C GLN A 26 8.06 -6.37 9.22
N SER A 27 7.19 -7.37 9.24
CA SER A 27 5.80 -7.19 9.70
C SER A 27 5.80 -6.86 11.19
N VAL A 28 5.16 -5.75 11.53
CA VAL A 28 4.91 -5.33 12.91
C VAL A 28 3.62 -6.03 13.39
N SER A 29 3.65 -6.63 14.57
CA SER A 29 2.48 -7.17 15.25
C SER A 29 1.76 -6.07 16.03
N LEU A 30 0.53 -6.35 16.50
CA LEU A 30 -0.20 -5.45 17.40
C LEU A 30 0.65 -5.10 18.64
N ASP A 31 1.14 -6.11 19.36
CA ASP A 31 1.96 -5.90 20.57
C ASP A 31 3.26 -5.13 20.28
N GLY A 32 3.86 -5.33 19.11
CA GLY A 32 5.08 -4.62 18.71
C GLY A 32 4.84 -3.18 18.27
N LEU A 33 3.58 -2.76 18.12
CA LEU A 33 3.23 -1.42 17.68
C LEU A 33 3.48 -0.40 18.81
N ALA A 34 3.13 -0.73 20.06
CA ALA A 34 3.33 0.15 21.21
C ALA A 34 4.82 0.46 21.49
N GLU A 35 5.71 -0.49 21.19
CA GLU A 35 7.16 -0.33 21.37
C GLU A 35 7.84 0.45 20.23
N LEU A 36 7.14 0.62 19.11
CA LEU A 36 7.67 1.31 17.93
C LEU A 36 7.78 2.82 18.21
N HIS A 37 8.76 3.47 17.60
CA HIS A 37 8.88 4.93 17.62
C HIS A 37 9.25 5.38 16.20
N PRO A 38 8.27 5.42 15.26
CA PRO A 38 8.56 5.80 13.88
C PRO A 38 8.69 7.33 13.75
N ARG A 39 9.27 7.80 12.63
CA ARG A 39 9.28 9.26 12.31
C ARG A 39 7.97 9.76 11.71
N GLY A 40 7.12 8.84 11.29
CA GLY A 40 5.83 9.11 10.67
C GLY A 40 5.15 7.81 10.26
N VAL A 41 3.94 7.94 9.74
CA VAL A 41 3.20 6.82 9.16
C VAL A 41 2.99 7.09 7.69
N VAL A 42 3.36 6.12 6.86
CA VAL A 42 3.09 6.12 5.43
C VAL A 42 2.05 5.06 5.15
N SER A 43 0.91 5.45 4.58
CA SER A 43 0.01 4.47 3.99
C SER A 43 0.04 4.54 2.48
N PHE A 44 0.14 3.39 1.82
CA PHE A 44 0.14 3.33 0.36
C PHE A 44 -0.52 2.07 -0.17
N ASP A 45 -0.95 2.15 -1.43
CA ASP A 45 -1.54 1.07 -2.22
C ASP A 45 -1.05 1.19 -3.67
N LEU A 46 -1.12 0.09 -4.42
CA LEU A 46 -0.71 0.00 -5.82
C LEU A 46 -1.82 -0.57 -6.70
N GLU A 47 -1.95 0.00 -7.90
CA GLU A 47 -2.65 -0.68 -8.99
C GLU A 47 -1.65 -1.31 -9.95
N MET A 48 -1.94 -2.53 -10.41
CA MET A 48 -1.12 -3.28 -11.36
C MET A 48 -1.84 -3.44 -12.70
N ALA A 49 -1.11 -3.49 -13.82
CA ALA A 49 -1.69 -3.80 -15.14
C ALA A 49 -2.33 -5.21 -15.21
N GLY A 50 -1.91 -6.10 -14.30
CA GLY A 50 -2.51 -7.42 -14.07
C GLY A 50 -2.00 -8.55 -14.96
N ALA A 51 -1.05 -8.30 -15.87
CA ALA A 51 -0.34 -9.35 -16.61
C ALA A 51 0.87 -9.89 -15.82
N PHE A 52 1.57 -9.02 -15.11
CA PHE A 52 2.69 -9.36 -14.24
C PHE A 52 2.57 -8.61 -12.92
N PRO A 53 3.03 -9.20 -11.80
CA PRO A 53 2.96 -8.55 -10.48
C PRO A 53 3.81 -7.28 -10.39
N ASP A 54 4.89 -7.17 -11.19
CA ASP A 54 5.82 -6.04 -11.17
C ASP A 54 5.52 -4.95 -12.23
N ASP A 55 4.30 -4.96 -12.80
CA ASP A 55 3.85 -3.97 -13.79
C ASP A 55 2.84 -2.99 -13.17
N ILE A 56 3.35 -2.19 -12.24
CA ILE A 56 2.62 -1.17 -11.48
C ILE A 56 2.21 -0.03 -12.42
N ILE A 57 0.94 0.39 -12.33
CA ILE A 57 0.31 1.44 -13.14
C ILE A 57 -0.18 2.64 -12.33
N GLU A 58 -0.32 2.49 -11.02
CA GLU A 58 -0.64 3.59 -10.12
C GLU A 58 0.06 3.37 -8.78
N ILE A 59 0.59 4.44 -8.18
CA ILE A 59 1.01 4.49 -6.79
C ILE A 59 0.23 5.62 -6.13
N GLY A 60 -0.48 5.29 -5.07
CA GLY A 60 -1.14 6.24 -4.19
C GLY A 60 -0.59 6.09 -2.78
N ALA A 61 -0.18 7.20 -2.17
CA ALA A 61 0.28 7.20 -0.80
C ALA A 61 -0.02 8.53 -0.08
N ILE A 62 -0.17 8.42 1.22
CA ILE A 62 -0.13 9.53 2.16
C ILE A 62 0.99 9.28 3.17
N ARG A 63 1.58 10.36 3.66
CA ARG A 63 2.54 10.35 4.75
C ARG A 63 2.14 11.37 5.80
N LEU A 64 2.09 10.93 7.05
CA LEU A 64 1.83 11.74 8.23
C LEU A 64 3.09 11.74 9.10
N PRO A 65 3.96 12.77 8.98
CA PRO A 65 5.13 12.89 9.83
C PRO A 65 4.71 13.16 11.28
N LEU A 66 5.37 12.51 12.25
CA LEU A 66 5.09 12.76 13.66
C LEU A 66 5.48 14.20 14.05
N GLY A 67 4.62 14.84 14.86
CA GLY A 67 4.79 16.23 15.28
C GLY A 67 4.54 17.26 14.17
N SER A 68 4.04 16.84 13.00
CA SER A 68 3.64 17.72 11.90
C SER A 68 2.13 17.74 11.75
N ASP A 69 1.60 18.91 11.37
CA ASP A 69 0.21 19.09 10.99
C ASP A 69 -0.07 18.92 9.50
N LYS A 70 0.93 18.42 8.76
CA LYS A 70 0.85 18.29 7.30
C LYS A 70 0.70 16.83 6.90
N ILE A 71 -0.19 16.61 5.95
CA ILE A 71 -0.26 15.37 5.19
C ILE A 71 0.52 15.59 3.90
N GLU A 72 1.50 14.74 3.67
CA GLU A 72 2.23 14.69 2.40
C GLU A 72 1.57 13.64 1.51
N VAL A 73 1.48 13.93 0.21
CA VAL A 73 0.73 13.10 -0.74
C VAL A 73 1.64 12.70 -1.91
N PHE A 74 1.65 11.40 -2.21
CA PHE A 74 2.27 10.86 -3.42
C PHE A 74 1.20 10.22 -4.31
N ARG A 75 0.96 10.79 -5.48
CA ARG A 75 0.02 10.25 -6.49
C ARG A 75 0.69 10.23 -7.84
N ARG A 76 0.86 9.04 -8.41
CA ARG A 76 1.48 8.87 -9.73
C ARG A 76 0.75 7.79 -10.52
N LEU A 77 0.28 8.17 -11.71
CA LEU A 77 -0.05 7.22 -12.77
C LEU A 77 1.23 6.88 -13.52
N ILE A 78 1.37 5.62 -13.90
CA ILE A 78 2.60 5.05 -14.46
C ILE A 78 2.28 4.36 -15.78
N ARG A 79 3.12 4.60 -16.78
CA ARG A 79 2.99 3.92 -18.07
C ARG A 79 3.34 2.44 -17.93
N PRO A 80 2.41 1.52 -18.24
CA PRO A 80 2.65 0.08 -18.11
C PRO A 80 3.67 -0.41 -19.14
N ARG A 81 4.38 -1.48 -18.80
CA ARG A 81 5.20 -2.23 -19.78
C ARG A 81 4.35 -3.18 -20.62
N THR A 82 3.18 -3.58 -20.10
CA THR A 82 2.27 -4.52 -20.74
C THR A 82 0.88 -3.91 -20.98
N PHE A 83 -0.07 -4.73 -21.41
CA PHE A 83 -1.45 -4.29 -21.56
C PHE A 83 -2.16 -4.33 -20.20
N ILE A 84 -3.10 -3.42 -19.98
CA ILE A 84 -4.01 -3.48 -18.83
C ILE A 84 -5.06 -4.54 -19.12
N ASN A 85 -5.11 -5.59 -18.30
CA ASN A 85 -6.09 -6.66 -18.46
C ASN A 85 -7.52 -6.15 -18.21
N ARG A 86 -8.52 -6.89 -18.68
CA ARG A 86 -9.94 -6.46 -18.61
C ARG A 86 -10.43 -6.27 -17.18
N THR A 87 -9.99 -7.13 -16.26
CA THR A 87 -10.40 -7.08 -14.85
C THR A 87 -9.93 -5.80 -14.17
N VAL A 88 -8.64 -5.48 -14.30
CA VAL A 88 -8.04 -4.24 -13.76
C VAL A 88 -8.72 -3.01 -14.34
N ARG A 89 -8.94 -2.98 -15.66
CA ARG A 89 -9.63 -1.85 -16.30
C ARG A 89 -11.04 -1.64 -15.77
N ASN A 90 -11.78 -2.72 -15.50
CA ASN A 90 -13.12 -2.63 -14.94
C ASN A 90 -13.11 -2.14 -13.48
N MET A 91 -12.09 -2.53 -12.69
CA MET A 91 -11.95 -2.14 -11.29
C MET A 91 -11.50 -0.69 -11.13
N THR A 92 -10.48 -0.29 -11.88
CA THR A 92 -9.81 1.02 -11.73
C THR A 92 -10.39 2.09 -12.66
N GLY A 93 -10.95 1.68 -13.80
CA GLY A 93 -11.31 2.57 -14.90
C GLY A 93 -10.13 3.06 -15.75
N LEU A 94 -8.89 2.66 -15.44
CA LEU A 94 -7.70 3.11 -16.17
C LEU A 94 -7.57 2.41 -17.52
N THR A 95 -7.39 3.21 -18.57
CA THR A 95 -7.17 2.75 -19.95
C THR A 95 -5.71 2.92 -20.37
N LYS A 96 -5.35 2.30 -21.49
CA LYS A 96 -4.01 2.45 -22.06
C LYS A 96 -3.74 3.90 -22.47
N GLU A 97 -4.79 4.59 -22.92
CA GLU A 97 -4.77 5.98 -23.35
C GLU A 97 -4.46 6.91 -22.17
N ASP A 98 -5.07 6.69 -21.01
CA ASP A 98 -4.82 7.48 -19.78
C ASP A 98 -3.36 7.44 -19.32
N LEU A 99 -2.68 6.32 -19.61
CA LEU A 99 -1.34 6.03 -19.13
C LEU A 99 -0.24 6.25 -20.19
N ARG A 100 -0.61 6.57 -21.43
CA ARG A 100 0.31 6.57 -22.58
C ARG A 100 1.47 7.55 -22.42
N ASP A 101 1.16 8.74 -21.92
CA ASP A 101 2.11 9.85 -21.79
C ASP A 101 2.69 9.98 -20.37
N LYS A 102 2.45 8.98 -19.51
CA LYS A 102 2.97 8.97 -18.14
C LYS A 102 4.42 8.48 -18.10
N SER A 103 5.14 8.86 -17.05
CA SER A 103 6.47 8.35 -16.76
C SER A 103 6.44 6.84 -16.53
N THR A 104 7.55 6.16 -16.84
CA THR A 104 7.70 4.72 -16.56
C THR A 104 8.02 4.48 -15.09
N LEU A 105 7.78 3.25 -14.63
CA LEU A 105 8.12 2.83 -13.27
C LEU A 105 9.61 3.04 -12.93
N ASP A 106 10.51 2.89 -13.89
CA ASP A 106 11.95 3.11 -13.69
C ASP A 106 12.29 4.55 -13.24
N VAL A 107 11.40 5.52 -13.49
CA VAL A 107 11.53 6.94 -13.07
C VAL A 107 10.78 7.18 -11.76
N ILE A 108 9.54 6.69 -11.67
CA ILE A 108 8.64 6.96 -10.54
C ILE A 108 9.02 6.18 -9.29
N LEU A 109 9.54 4.96 -9.43
CA LEU A 109 9.83 4.13 -8.26
C LEU A 109 10.91 4.73 -7.36
N PRO A 110 12.06 5.26 -7.88
CA PRO A 110 12.99 6.02 -7.05
C PRO A 110 12.35 7.19 -6.29
N GLU A 111 11.51 8.00 -6.96
CA GLU A 111 10.80 9.11 -6.30
C GLU A 111 9.92 8.62 -5.15
N PHE A 112 9.26 7.46 -5.32
CA PHE A 112 8.44 6.86 -4.28
C PHE A 112 9.28 6.31 -3.12
N LEU A 113 10.43 5.69 -3.40
CA LEU A 113 11.33 5.22 -2.35
C LEU A 113 11.87 6.38 -1.51
N ASP A 114 12.17 7.53 -2.12
CA ASP A 114 12.63 8.73 -1.43
C ASP A 114 11.51 9.42 -0.62
N PHE A 115 10.24 9.21 -1.02
CA PHE A 115 9.07 9.72 -0.28
C PHE A 115 8.86 8.99 1.06
N VAL A 116 9.28 7.73 1.18
CA VAL A 116 9.14 6.94 2.41
C VAL A 116 10.40 7.06 3.24
N ASP A 117 10.33 7.72 4.41
CA ASP A 117 11.48 7.78 5.31
C ASP A 117 11.78 6.36 5.83
N PRO A 118 13.05 5.92 5.86
CA PRO A 118 13.41 4.59 6.36
C PRO A 118 12.93 4.27 7.77
N GLU A 119 12.67 5.30 8.60
CA GLU A 119 12.19 5.16 9.97
C GLU A 119 10.66 5.26 10.10
N ASP A 120 9.92 5.54 9.01
CA ASP A 120 8.47 5.53 9.01
C ASP A 120 7.90 4.12 9.22
N LEU A 121 6.69 4.05 9.77
CA LEU A 121 5.87 2.84 9.71
C LEU A 121 5.08 2.84 8.42
N VAL A 122 5.21 1.78 7.62
CA VAL A 122 4.38 1.56 6.44
C VAL A 122 3.08 0.86 6.80
N VAL A 123 1.95 1.29 6.24
CA VAL A 123 0.61 0.74 6.49
C VAL A 123 -0.10 0.46 5.17
N GLY A 124 -0.77 -0.67 5.07
CA GLY A 124 -1.69 -0.92 3.96
C GLY A 124 -2.53 -2.16 4.17
N HIS A 125 -3.33 -2.49 3.17
CA HIS A 125 -4.28 -3.58 3.22
C HIS A 125 -3.78 -4.77 2.39
N ALA A 126 -3.42 -5.88 3.03
CA ALA A 126 -2.70 -7.00 2.39
C ALA A 126 -1.32 -6.62 1.80
N ILE A 127 -0.72 -5.55 2.32
CA ILE A 127 0.42 -4.85 1.74
C ILE A 127 1.70 -5.70 1.62
N GLY A 128 1.91 -6.65 2.53
CA GLY A 128 3.11 -7.49 2.56
C GLY A 128 3.16 -8.49 1.40
N ASP A 129 2.02 -9.09 1.07
CA ASP A 129 1.90 -10.14 0.05
C ASP A 129 1.59 -9.57 -1.34
N ASN A 130 1.22 -8.29 -1.41
CA ASN A 130 0.85 -7.61 -2.63
C ASN A 130 1.84 -6.49 -2.99
N ASP A 131 1.75 -5.34 -2.32
CA ASP A 131 2.39 -4.10 -2.75
C ASP A 131 3.90 -4.10 -2.55
N LEU A 132 4.34 -4.49 -1.35
CA LEU A 132 5.77 -4.63 -1.02
C LEU A 132 6.43 -5.70 -1.90
N LEU A 133 5.72 -6.80 -2.17
CA LEU A 133 6.21 -7.84 -3.07
C LEU A 133 6.35 -7.29 -4.50
N SER A 134 5.35 -6.57 -5.00
CA SER A 134 5.34 -6.00 -6.35
C SER A 134 6.45 -4.97 -6.56
N ILE A 135 6.65 -4.07 -5.60
CA ILE A 135 7.79 -3.12 -5.60
C ILE A 135 9.11 -3.87 -5.66
N ASN A 136 9.33 -4.86 -4.80
CA ASN A 136 10.61 -5.55 -4.78
C ASN A 136 10.84 -6.43 -6.02
N LEU A 137 9.80 -6.98 -6.63
CA LEU A 137 9.93 -7.66 -7.92
C LEU A 137 10.33 -6.67 -9.04
N ALA A 138 9.77 -5.46 -9.04
CA ALA A 138 10.19 -4.39 -9.94
C ALA A 138 11.64 -3.98 -9.69
N LEU A 139 12.05 -3.81 -8.42
CA LEU A 139 13.43 -3.52 -8.04
C LEU A 139 14.37 -4.64 -8.46
N MET A 140 14.01 -5.91 -8.31
CA MET A 140 14.86 -7.03 -8.78
C MET A 140 15.13 -6.96 -10.28
N ARG A 141 14.12 -6.60 -11.08
CA ARG A 141 14.25 -6.39 -12.53
C ARG A 141 15.17 -5.19 -12.83
N MET A 142 14.95 -4.07 -12.15
CA MET A 142 15.76 -2.84 -12.32
C MET A 142 17.20 -3.04 -11.87
N ASN A 143 17.42 -3.71 -10.74
CA ASN A 143 18.73 -4.09 -10.22
C ASN A 143 19.52 -4.94 -11.23
N HIS A 144 18.86 -5.92 -11.86
CA HIS A 144 19.50 -6.71 -12.90
C HIS A 144 19.90 -5.86 -14.13
N LYS A 145 19.07 -4.88 -14.51
CA LYS A 145 19.33 -3.98 -15.64
C LYS A 145 20.45 -2.97 -15.35
N ASN A 146 20.49 -2.45 -14.13
CA ASN A 146 21.33 -1.32 -13.74
C ASN A 146 22.58 -1.71 -12.94
N GLY A 147 22.75 -2.98 -12.57
CA GLY A 147 23.86 -3.43 -11.73
C GLY A 147 23.77 -2.98 -10.27
N THR A 148 22.58 -2.64 -9.79
CA THR A 148 22.33 -2.18 -8.41
C THR A 148 21.81 -3.31 -7.52
N ASN A 149 21.67 -3.07 -6.22
CA ASN A 149 21.13 -4.04 -5.25
C ASN A 149 20.18 -3.37 -4.23
N ILE A 150 19.25 -2.56 -4.74
CA ILE A 150 18.27 -1.83 -3.93
C ILE A 150 17.16 -2.80 -3.48
N ARG A 151 16.71 -2.68 -2.24
CA ARG A 151 15.55 -3.40 -1.68
C ARG A 151 14.69 -2.42 -0.90
N PHE A 152 13.39 -2.70 -0.88
CA PHE A 152 12.43 -1.91 -0.13
C PHE A 152 11.73 -2.81 0.89
N CYS A 153 12.31 -2.91 2.08
CA CYS A 153 11.80 -3.74 3.18
C CYS A 153 11.57 -2.87 4.42
N PRO A 154 10.61 -1.92 4.38
CA PRO A 154 10.28 -1.11 5.54
C PRO A 154 9.60 -1.98 6.62
N ARG A 155 9.64 -1.50 7.87
CA ARG A 155 8.71 -2.01 8.89
C ARG A 155 7.30 -1.68 8.45
N TYR A 156 6.41 -2.66 8.48
CA TYR A 156 5.04 -2.45 8.00
C TYR A 156 3.98 -3.11 8.87
N LEU A 157 2.79 -2.54 8.87
CA LEU A 157 1.59 -3.06 9.51
C LEU A 157 0.54 -3.37 8.43
N ASP A 158 0.03 -4.61 8.47
CA ASP A 158 -1.00 -5.06 7.53
C ASP A 158 -2.37 -5.00 8.20
N THR A 159 -3.25 -4.13 7.69
CA THR A 159 -4.58 -3.93 8.26
C THR A 159 -5.48 -5.16 8.15
N VAL A 160 -5.23 -6.08 7.20
CA VAL A 160 -5.96 -7.35 7.15
C VAL A 160 -5.61 -8.21 8.36
N ARG A 161 -4.32 -8.33 8.67
CA ARG A 161 -3.84 -9.13 9.80
C ARG A 161 -4.31 -8.53 11.12
N LEU A 162 -4.21 -7.20 11.23
CA LEU A 162 -4.70 -6.47 12.39
C LEU A 162 -6.21 -6.68 12.59
N ALA A 163 -7.02 -6.53 11.53
CA ALA A 163 -8.46 -6.76 11.59
C ALA A 163 -8.82 -8.20 11.96
N GLN A 164 -8.07 -9.19 11.47
CA GLN A 164 -8.28 -10.61 11.83
C GLN A 164 -8.03 -10.88 13.32
N GLN A 165 -7.08 -10.17 13.93
CA GLN A 165 -6.78 -10.28 15.36
C GLN A 165 -7.84 -9.58 16.21
N LEU A 166 -8.19 -8.33 15.87
CA LEU A 166 -9.07 -7.49 16.68
C LEU A 166 -10.57 -7.77 16.47
N LEU A 167 -10.96 -8.20 15.27
CA LEU A 167 -12.36 -8.47 14.92
C LEU A 167 -12.54 -9.94 14.49
N PRO A 168 -12.24 -10.91 15.38
CA PRO A 168 -12.32 -12.31 15.02
C PRO A 168 -13.76 -12.70 14.63
N LYS A 169 -13.88 -13.65 13.70
CA LYS A 169 -15.15 -14.22 13.18
C LYS A 169 -15.90 -13.36 12.14
N ARG A 170 -15.32 -12.29 11.61
CA ARG A 170 -15.91 -11.61 10.46
C ARG A 170 -15.92 -12.50 9.22
N LYS A 171 -16.97 -12.38 8.41
CA LYS A 171 -17.13 -13.12 7.16
C LYS A 171 -16.19 -12.64 6.05
N LYS A 172 -15.84 -11.35 6.07
CA LYS A 172 -15.03 -10.69 5.05
C LYS A 172 -14.06 -9.71 5.71
N TYR A 173 -12.85 -9.65 5.18
CA TYR A 173 -11.78 -8.74 5.62
C TYR A 173 -11.25 -7.87 4.47
N ASN A 174 -12.03 -7.68 3.39
CA ASN A 174 -11.65 -6.71 2.37
C ASN A 174 -11.90 -5.29 2.91
N LEU A 175 -11.11 -4.33 2.42
CA LEU A 175 -11.07 -2.94 2.88
C LEU A 175 -12.46 -2.30 2.98
N ILE A 176 -13.24 -2.38 1.89
CA ILE A 176 -14.60 -1.81 1.80
C ILE A 176 -15.50 -2.39 2.90
N ALA A 177 -15.59 -3.72 3.02
CA ALA A 177 -16.48 -4.36 3.99
C ALA A 177 -16.09 -4.06 5.46
N LEU A 178 -14.81 -3.81 5.74
CA LEU A 178 -14.36 -3.42 7.08
C LEU A 178 -14.74 -1.97 7.35
N LEU A 179 -14.41 -1.05 6.45
CA LEU A 179 -14.74 0.38 6.56
C LEU A 179 -16.24 0.64 6.67
N GLU A 180 -17.06 -0.05 5.86
CA GLU A 180 -18.54 0.07 5.92
C GLU A 180 -19.07 -0.25 7.31
N SER A 181 -18.44 -1.19 8.02
CA SER A 181 -18.86 -1.53 9.38
C SER A 181 -18.49 -0.50 10.44
N PHE A 182 -17.63 0.45 10.10
CA PHE A 182 -17.32 1.64 10.88
C PHE A 182 -18.04 2.89 10.35
N GLY A 183 -18.99 2.73 9.42
CA GLY A 183 -19.77 3.83 8.83
C GLY A 183 -19.08 4.56 7.67
N TRP A 184 -17.92 4.08 7.20
CA TRP A 184 -17.19 4.64 6.06
C TRP A 184 -17.58 3.92 4.77
N HIS A 185 -18.16 4.66 3.82
CA HIS A 185 -18.60 4.10 2.55
C HIS A 185 -17.66 4.56 1.42
N SER A 186 -17.21 3.62 0.59
CA SER A 186 -16.33 3.91 -0.55
C SER A 186 -17.10 3.87 -1.87
N LYS A 187 -16.60 4.61 -2.87
CA LYS A 187 -17.11 4.55 -4.25
C LYS A 187 -16.69 3.23 -4.91
N LYS A 188 -17.38 2.87 -6.00
CA LYS A 188 -17.19 1.57 -6.68
C LYS A 188 -15.84 1.37 -7.38
N LYS A 189 -15.10 2.43 -7.70
CA LYS A 189 -13.85 2.30 -8.46
C LYS A 189 -12.67 2.24 -7.50
N HIS A 190 -11.79 1.27 -7.72
CA HIS A 190 -10.52 1.14 -7.02
C HIS A 190 -9.57 2.22 -7.52
N ARG A 191 -8.91 2.90 -6.60
CA ARG A 191 -7.91 3.91 -6.90
C ARG A 191 -6.90 3.91 -5.77
N ALA A 192 -5.64 3.70 -6.12
CA ALA A 192 -4.57 3.49 -5.15
C ALA A 192 -4.47 4.59 -4.07
N PHE A 193 -4.74 5.85 -4.41
CA PHE A 193 -4.66 6.92 -3.41
C PHE A 193 -5.80 6.88 -2.40
N GLU A 194 -7.00 6.69 -2.90
CA GLU A 194 -8.21 6.54 -2.10
C GLU A 194 -8.11 5.28 -1.23
N ASP A 195 -7.58 4.18 -1.76
CA ASP A 195 -7.34 2.93 -1.03
C ASP A 195 -6.21 3.04 0.02
N ALA A 196 -5.18 3.84 -0.24
CA ALA A 196 -4.15 4.19 0.75
C ALA A 196 -4.72 5.00 1.92
N LEU A 197 -5.50 6.04 1.62
CA LEU A 197 -6.16 6.83 2.66
C LEU A 197 -7.16 5.98 3.46
N ALA A 198 -7.96 5.17 2.77
CA ALA A 198 -8.92 4.26 3.36
C ALA A 198 -8.23 3.21 4.27
N SER A 199 -7.06 2.71 3.87
CA SER A 199 -6.27 1.79 4.69
C SER A 199 -5.78 2.44 5.98
N TYR A 200 -5.38 3.71 5.92
CA TYR A 200 -5.00 4.48 7.11
C TYR A 200 -6.20 4.73 8.04
N VAL A 201 -7.34 5.18 7.50
CA VAL A 201 -8.57 5.35 8.29
C VAL A 201 -9.02 4.04 8.92
N LEU A 202 -8.88 2.92 8.21
CA LEU A 202 -9.18 1.61 8.77
C LEU A 202 -8.25 1.27 9.95
N LEU A 203 -6.96 1.58 9.88
CA LEU A 203 -6.03 1.41 10.99
C LEU A 203 -6.52 2.18 12.23
N GLU A 204 -6.92 3.43 12.06
CA GLU A 204 -7.43 4.27 13.14
C GLU A 204 -8.69 3.68 13.76
N CYS A 205 -9.68 3.31 12.93
CA CYS A 205 -10.91 2.67 13.40
C CYS A 205 -10.65 1.34 14.13
N LEU A 206 -9.67 0.55 13.68
CA LEU A 206 -9.30 -0.70 14.35
C LEU A 206 -8.67 -0.46 15.72
N LEU A 207 -7.92 0.63 15.88
CA LEU A 207 -7.19 0.93 17.11
C LEU A 207 -7.90 1.91 18.05
N GLU A 208 -9.02 2.53 17.65
CA GLU A 208 -9.71 3.58 18.41
C GLU A 208 -9.91 3.24 19.90
N ASP A 209 -10.40 2.03 20.19
CA ASP A 209 -10.61 1.52 21.56
C ASP A 209 -9.57 0.47 21.99
N SER A 210 -8.48 0.31 21.23
CA SER A 210 -7.44 -0.68 21.54
C SER A 210 -6.54 -0.17 22.67
N ALA A 211 -6.36 -1.00 23.71
CA ALA A 211 -5.36 -0.74 24.75
C ALA A 211 -3.92 -0.68 24.21
N GLU A 212 -3.69 -1.28 23.03
CA GLU A 212 -2.42 -1.30 22.33
C GLU A 212 -2.28 -0.12 21.32
N LYS A 213 -3.21 0.85 21.31
CA LYS A 213 -3.09 2.06 20.48
C LYS A 213 -1.87 2.86 20.97
N PRO A 214 -0.87 3.10 20.13
CA PRO A 214 0.30 3.86 20.55
C PRO A 214 -0.01 5.35 20.62
N ASP A 215 0.52 6.03 21.63
CA ASP A 215 0.37 7.49 21.81
C ASP A 215 0.96 8.30 20.65
N TRP A 216 1.94 7.74 19.95
CA TRP A 216 2.57 8.40 18.81
C TRP A 216 1.76 8.27 17.52
N LEU A 217 0.75 7.38 17.45
CA LEU A 217 -0.02 7.16 16.23
C LEU A 217 -0.83 8.42 15.93
N PRO A 218 -0.56 9.12 14.81
CA PRO A 218 -1.32 10.31 14.47
C PRO A 218 -2.79 9.94 14.26
N ASP A 219 -3.69 10.77 14.74
CA ASP A 219 -5.13 10.57 14.55
C ASP A 219 -5.66 11.64 13.59
N LEU A 220 -5.75 11.29 12.31
CA LEU A 220 -6.22 12.10 11.20
C LEU A 220 -7.65 12.60 11.41
N LEU A 221 -8.49 11.82 12.08
CA LEU A 221 -9.88 12.18 12.34
C LEU A 221 -10.03 13.19 13.48
N THR A 222 -9.12 13.18 14.47
CA THR A 222 -9.12 14.16 15.58
C THR A 222 -8.58 15.54 15.21
N ARG A 223 -7.92 15.69 14.05
CA ARG A 223 -7.46 16.99 13.56
C ARG A 223 -8.65 17.94 13.40
N GLN A 224 -8.46 19.24 13.58
CA GLN A 224 -9.56 20.21 13.40
C GLN A 224 -10.08 20.12 11.95
N GLY A 225 -11.32 19.65 11.78
CA GLY A 225 -11.90 19.35 10.46
C GLY A 225 -11.34 18.07 9.80
N GLY A 226 -10.83 17.13 10.59
CA GLY A 226 -10.13 15.94 10.12
C GLY A 226 -11.02 14.98 9.33
N ARG A 227 -12.26 14.80 9.79
CA ARG A 227 -13.27 14.06 9.03
C ARG A 227 -13.50 14.71 7.67
N GLU A 228 -13.75 16.01 7.62
CA GLU A 228 -13.92 16.77 6.37
C GLU A 228 -12.70 16.66 5.44
N LEU A 229 -11.49 16.64 6.00
CA LEU A 229 -10.24 16.44 5.24
C LEU A 229 -10.20 15.05 4.60
N VAL A 230 -10.55 13.99 5.34
CA VAL A 230 -10.67 12.64 4.78
C VAL A 230 -11.74 12.60 3.69
N LEU A 231 -12.91 13.19 3.93
CA LEU A 231 -14.00 13.23 2.95
C LEU A 231 -13.61 13.96 1.67
N GLN A 232 -12.88 15.08 1.80
CA GLN A 232 -12.33 15.83 0.68
C GLN A 232 -11.45 14.97 -0.22
N TYR A 233 -10.61 14.11 0.38
CA TYR A 233 -9.70 13.24 -0.38
C TYR A 233 -10.35 11.97 -0.91
N LEU A 234 -11.36 11.42 -0.23
CA LEU A 234 -12.14 10.28 -0.72
C LEU A 234 -13.20 10.67 -1.77
N ASP A 235 -13.27 11.95 -2.15
CA ASP A 235 -14.30 12.50 -3.03
C ASP A 235 -15.72 12.19 -2.49
N TYR A 236 -15.86 12.17 -1.17
CA TYR A 236 -17.09 11.83 -0.46
C TYR A 236 -17.87 13.10 -0.10
N LYS A 237 -19.20 13.01 -0.17
CA LYS A 237 -20.10 13.99 0.43
C LYS A 237 -20.86 13.27 1.53
N GLU A 238 -20.91 13.85 2.72
CA GLU A 238 -21.87 13.39 3.72
C GLU A 238 -23.27 13.52 3.11
N ASP A 239 -23.91 12.39 2.86
CA ASP A 239 -25.35 12.36 2.72
C ASP A 239 -25.89 12.81 4.08
N ALA A 240 -26.39 14.04 4.15
CA ALA A 240 -27.05 14.56 5.32
C ALA A 240 -28.20 13.62 5.70
N HIS A 241 -28.06 12.92 6.82
CA HIS A 241 -29.14 12.20 7.49
C HIS A 241 -29.74 13.09 8.56
#